data_AF-A0A1X6NKQ2-F1
#
_entry.id   AF-A0A1X6NKQ2-F1
#
_cell.length_a   1.000
_cell.length_b   1.000
_cell.length_c   1.000
_cell.angle_alpha   90.00
_cell.angle_beta   90.00
_cell.angle_gamma   90.00
#
_symmetry.space_group_name_H-M   'P 1'
#
loop_
_entity.id
_entity.type
_entity.pdbx_description
1 polymer ?
#
loop_
_entity_poly.entity_id
_entity_poly.type
_entity_poly.pdbx_seq_one_letter_code
_entity_poly.pdbx_strand_id
1 'polypeptide(L)'
;MAPSTPFRRTVAAVAAVAATAAALAAPAAGHGMMKKPTQRGLLNPNMNGWEVIDGTAATDYCPHCLNAGGTGSVTGANGGAWSPYDPTDATARAARGADHGMCGDPVTASPGAHAAGGTFYNGGKKVATYAAGGTIDFEIAITTSHNGFMEWWVCDLDKCGEKDATSACFATPGACHKLDRVAHASCESGTDMACGGIQPEYPSRWYLPCRGSPPPTVGNMQMLGGPDGKMRYQLPAGFACKNCVVQWYWVTANSCTPPGMRDYKFPPAWAGCPGDGGSVGGIAQSAECGAGWPEEFWTCADVTIGATAGGSTPIPPVAAPPAPAPTAAPVATAAPVATAAPVATTPPVVATPPPVATAAPVATAAPVATAAPVATAMPSGLPYCVMPSPPPCAPAAPAPIPISGGGALVGGGVKPKPAAGRCAKAGKKCAAPKAGMAPIPCCDKDYYCKEVNGWWSYCASTKYE
;
A
#
# COMPACT_ATOMS: atom_id res chain seq x y z
N MET A 1 -6.56 84.67 9.70
CA MET A 1 -6.79 83.54 8.77
C MET A 1 -5.47 82.81 8.60
N ALA A 2 -5.39 81.56 9.03
CA ALA A 2 -4.21 80.70 8.84
C ALA A 2 -4.01 80.43 7.33
N PRO A 3 -2.76 80.19 6.87
CA PRO A 3 -2.23 78.83 6.85
C PRO A 3 -0.70 78.70 7.00
N SER A 4 -0.21 77.54 7.41
CA SER A 4 0.79 76.72 6.68
C SER A 4 1.54 75.75 7.62
N THR A 5 1.72 74.54 7.07
CA THR A 5 2.07 73.26 7.67
C THR A 5 3.58 73.07 7.92
N PRO A 6 3.99 72.00 8.64
CA PRO A 6 5.24 71.93 9.41
C PRO A 6 6.37 71.10 8.77
N PHE A 7 7.57 71.31 9.33
CA PHE A 7 8.69 70.38 9.59
C PHE A 7 8.86 69.13 8.71
N ARG A 8 9.98 69.11 7.97
CA ARG A 8 10.63 67.90 7.46
C ARG A 8 11.30 67.13 8.60
N ARG A 9 10.93 65.87 8.79
CA ARG A 9 11.80 64.85 9.39
C ARG A 9 11.83 63.64 8.46
N THR A 10 12.99 63.44 7.85
CA THR A 10 13.41 62.21 7.18
C THR A 10 13.36 61.05 8.18
N VAL A 11 12.46 60.10 7.96
CA VAL A 11 12.54 58.75 8.54
C VAL A 11 12.84 57.80 7.41
N ALA A 12 13.94 57.06 7.56
CA ALA A 12 14.40 56.04 6.63
C ALA A 12 13.31 54.97 6.46
N ALA A 13 12.93 54.71 5.21
CA ALA A 13 12.12 53.56 4.86
C ALA A 13 13.00 52.30 4.95
N VAL A 14 12.87 51.56 6.05
CA VAL A 14 13.32 50.16 6.10
C VAL A 14 12.30 49.35 5.31
N ALA A 15 12.68 48.95 4.10
CA ALA A 15 11.93 47.99 3.32
C ALA A 15 11.88 46.67 4.11
N ALA A 16 10.69 46.32 4.60
CA ALA A 16 10.40 44.98 5.08
C ALA A 16 10.45 44.04 3.86
N VAL A 17 11.61 43.43 3.63
CA VAL A 17 11.72 42.26 2.76
C VAL A 17 10.94 41.16 3.47
N ALA A 18 9.75 40.86 2.95
CA ALA A 18 9.00 39.67 3.31
C ALA A 18 9.86 38.45 2.96
N ALA A 19 10.57 37.94 3.96
CA ALA A 19 11.18 36.62 3.91
C ALA A 19 10.05 35.59 3.88
N THR A 20 9.55 35.30 2.68
CA THR A 20 8.87 34.03 2.38
C THR A 20 9.92 32.93 2.34
N ALA A 21 10.54 32.68 3.49
CA ALA A 21 11.44 31.56 3.69
C ALA A 21 10.60 30.32 3.98
N ALA A 22 10.54 29.44 2.99
CA ALA A 22 10.30 28.01 3.05
C ALA A 22 9.31 27.54 4.13
N ALA A 23 8.12 27.11 3.67
CA ALA A 23 7.45 26.02 4.33
C ALA A 23 8.47 24.86 4.41
N LEU A 24 9.10 24.70 5.57
CA LEU A 24 9.80 23.49 5.95
C LEU A 24 8.73 22.40 5.93
N ALA A 25 8.61 21.72 4.78
CA ALA A 25 7.98 20.42 4.75
C ALA A 25 8.68 19.61 5.85
N ALA A 26 7.92 19.16 6.85
CA ALA A 26 8.39 18.12 7.73
C ALA A 26 9.03 17.04 6.83
N PRO A 27 10.21 16.49 7.17
CA PRO A 27 10.81 15.46 6.35
C PRO A 27 9.81 14.30 6.32
N ALA A 28 9.05 14.20 5.23
CA ALA A 28 8.25 13.04 4.95
C ALA A 28 9.25 11.90 4.84
N ALA A 29 9.30 11.05 5.86
CA ALA A 29 10.17 9.90 5.86
C ALA A 29 9.75 9.05 4.65
N GLY A 30 10.71 8.81 3.75
CA GLY A 30 10.47 8.11 2.50
C GLY A 30 10.65 6.61 2.65
N HIS A 31 9.72 5.82 2.11
CA HIS A 31 9.65 4.38 2.39
C HIS A 31 9.49 3.52 1.14
N GLY A 32 8.72 3.95 0.15
CA GLY A 32 8.48 3.12 -1.02
C GLY A 32 7.69 3.79 -2.13
N MET A 33 7.78 3.20 -3.33
CA MET A 33 7.16 3.70 -4.55
C MET A 33 6.87 2.60 -5.56
N MET A 34 5.87 2.83 -6.41
CA MET A 34 5.55 1.97 -7.54
C MET A 34 6.39 2.36 -8.76
N LYS A 35 7.35 1.50 -9.12
CA LYS A 35 8.26 1.68 -10.26
C LYS A 35 7.62 1.25 -11.58
N LYS A 36 6.88 0.13 -11.58
CA LYS A 36 6.13 -0.36 -12.75
C LYS A 36 4.70 -0.76 -12.35
N PRO A 37 3.66 -0.28 -13.07
CA PRO A 37 3.73 0.83 -14.02
C PRO A 37 4.26 2.10 -13.33
N THR A 38 4.99 2.92 -14.07
CA THR A 38 5.70 4.07 -13.49
C THR A 38 4.72 5.09 -12.94
N GLN A 39 4.79 5.34 -11.63
CA GLN A 39 3.94 6.33 -10.97
C GLN A 39 4.25 7.77 -11.45
N ARG A 40 3.31 8.67 -11.21
CA ARG A 40 3.37 10.09 -11.59
C ARG A 40 4.66 10.82 -11.17
N GLY A 41 5.13 10.62 -9.94
CA GLY A 41 6.39 11.22 -9.45
C GLY A 41 7.66 10.65 -10.08
N LEU A 42 7.58 9.56 -10.85
CA LEU A 42 8.73 8.88 -11.46
C LEU A 42 8.80 9.06 -12.98
N LEU A 43 8.05 9.99 -13.57
CA LEU A 43 8.14 10.27 -15.01
C LEU A 43 9.50 10.85 -15.42
N ASN A 44 10.10 11.66 -14.55
CA ASN A 44 11.44 12.23 -14.70
C ASN A 44 12.26 12.00 -13.42
N PRO A 45 12.73 10.77 -13.17
CA PRO A 45 13.31 10.39 -11.90
C PRO A 45 14.70 10.99 -11.69
N ASN A 46 15.04 11.30 -10.45
CA ASN A 46 16.40 11.70 -10.03
C ASN A 46 17.27 10.49 -9.60
N MET A 47 16.86 9.28 -9.95
CA MET A 47 17.47 8.03 -9.50
C MET A 47 18.39 7.47 -10.58
N ASN A 48 19.65 7.20 -10.21
CA ASN A 48 20.64 6.73 -11.17
C ASN A 48 20.24 5.39 -11.80
N GLY A 49 20.27 5.31 -13.13
CA GLY A 49 19.92 4.11 -13.89
C GLY A 49 18.42 3.84 -14.05
N TRP A 50 17.56 4.75 -13.61
CA TRP A 50 16.11 4.64 -13.81
C TRP A 50 15.70 5.26 -15.14
N GLU A 51 14.67 4.68 -15.76
CA GLU A 51 14.15 5.12 -17.04
C GLU A 51 13.47 6.49 -16.93
N VAL A 52 13.86 7.42 -17.79
CA VAL A 52 13.15 8.70 -17.97
C VAL A 52 12.01 8.49 -18.96
N ILE A 53 10.77 8.48 -18.47
CA ILE A 53 9.56 8.34 -19.30
C ILE A 53 9.23 9.64 -20.02
N ASP A 54 9.43 10.78 -19.35
CA ASP A 54 9.17 12.11 -19.91
C ASP A 54 10.12 13.15 -19.30
N GLY A 55 11.19 13.49 -20.01
CA GLY A 55 12.19 14.46 -19.55
C GLY A 55 11.66 15.90 -19.42
N THR A 56 10.44 16.17 -19.88
CA THR A 56 9.78 17.48 -19.70
C THR A 56 8.94 17.55 -18.42
N ALA A 57 8.64 16.41 -17.79
CA ALA A 57 7.94 16.37 -16.51
C ALA A 57 8.82 16.92 -15.39
N ALA A 58 8.19 17.50 -14.37
CA ALA A 58 8.90 17.94 -13.18
C ALA A 58 9.53 16.75 -12.45
N THR A 59 10.75 16.93 -11.96
CA THR A 59 11.43 15.93 -11.14
C THR A 59 10.86 15.97 -9.72
N ASP A 60 10.24 14.87 -9.30
CA ASP A 60 9.94 14.66 -7.88
C ASP A 60 11.21 14.14 -7.19
N TYR A 61 11.64 14.83 -6.14
CA TYR A 61 12.81 14.44 -5.36
C TYR A 61 12.48 13.48 -4.22
N CYS A 62 11.19 13.32 -3.90
CA CYS A 62 10.67 12.47 -2.84
C CYS A 62 9.54 11.55 -3.33
N PRO A 63 9.66 10.84 -4.48
CA PRO A 63 8.58 10.00 -5.01
C PRO A 63 8.27 8.80 -4.11
N HIS A 64 9.14 8.51 -3.14
CA HIS A 64 9.00 7.46 -2.14
C HIS A 64 8.36 7.96 -0.83
N CYS A 65 7.95 9.23 -0.76
CA CYS A 65 7.50 9.92 0.45
C CYS A 65 5.99 10.17 0.48
N LEU A 66 5.23 9.51 -0.40
CA LEU A 66 3.81 9.75 -0.62
C LEU A 66 2.93 9.08 0.45
N ASN A 67 3.06 9.60 1.68
CA ASN A 67 2.42 9.10 2.89
C ASN A 67 1.33 10.03 3.45
N ALA A 68 0.72 10.85 2.59
CA ALA A 68 -0.33 11.80 2.94
C ALA A 68 0.06 12.81 4.04
N GLY A 69 1.35 13.10 4.21
CA GLY A 69 1.87 13.99 5.27
C GLY A 69 2.22 13.25 6.57
N GLY A 70 2.12 11.92 6.57
CA GLY A 70 2.48 11.06 7.69
C GLY A 70 1.30 10.72 8.60
N THR A 71 1.53 9.77 9.51
CA THR A 71 0.49 9.19 10.39
C THR A 71 -0.26 10.25 11.20
N GLY A 72 0.40 11.33 11.63
CA GLY A 72 -0.26 12.43 12.34
C GLY A 72 -1.31 13.18 11.49
N SER A 73 -1.02 13.40 10.21
CA SER A 73 -1.97 14.02 9.27
C SER A 73 -3.15 13.11 9.00
N VAL A 74 -2.88 11.82 8.74
CA VAL A 74 -3.91 10.83 8.44
C VAL A 74 -4.84 10.60 9.66
N THR A 75 -4.26 10.42 10.85
CA THR A 75 -5.03 10.25 12.10
C THR A 75 -5.86 11.49 12.44
N GLY A 76 -5.28 12.68 12.33
CA GLY A 76 -5.94 13.93 12.68
C GLY A 76 -7.13 14.27 11.80
N ALA A 77 -7.13 13.81 10.55
CA ALA A 77 -8.17 14.09 9.58
C ALA A 77 -9.42 13.19 9.70
N ASN A 78 -9.25 11.93 10.11
CA ASN A 78 -10.39 11.04 10.37
C ASN A 78 -10.84 11.04 11.84
N GLY A 79 -9.90 11.21 12.78
CA GLY A 79 -10.12 10.91 14.19
C GLY A 79 -10.43 9.43 14.46
N GLY A 80 -10.36 9.02 15.73
CA GLY A 80 -10.78 7.67 16.13
C GLY A 80 -9.81 6.54 15.78
N ALA A 81 -10.35 5.31 15.71
CA ALA A 81 -9.57 4.11 15.49
C ALA A 81 -9.25 3.92 13.99
N TRP A 82 -8.02 3.48 13.70
CA TRP A 82 -7.61 3.08 12.36
C TRP A 82 -8.53 1.97 11.84
N SER A 83 -8.86 2.06 10.55
CA SER A 83 -9.62 1.04 9.83
C SER A 83 -8.94 0.71 8.49
N PRO A 84 -9.10 -0.52 7.98
CA PRO A 84 -8.52 -0.92 6.70
C PRO A 84 -8.94 0.00 5.55
N TYR A 85 -8.00 0.31 4.66
CA TYR A 85 -8.29 1.03 3.43
C TYR A 85 -8.93 0.08 2.40
N ASP A 86 -10.18 0.35 2.04
CA ASP A 86 -10.81 -0.20 0.85
C ASP A 86 -11.69 0.88 0.20
N PRO A 87 -11.25 1.53 -0.87
CA PRO A 87 -12.03 2.59 -1.51
C PRO A 87 -13.20 2.01 -2.32
N THR A 88 -13.20 0.71 -2.65
CA THR A 88 -14.31 0.06 -3.36
C THR A 88 -15.47 -0.31 -2.43
N ASP A 89 -15.20 -0.57 -1.15
CA ASP A 89 -16.23 -0.67 -0.11
C ASP A 89 -16.75 0.73 0.24
N ALA A 90 -18.08 0.87 0.28
CA ALA A 90 -18.72 2.13 0.67
C ALA A 90 -18.46 2.49 2.15
N THR A 91 -18.42 1.50 3.05
CA THR A 91 -18.24 1.73 4.48
C THR A 91 -16.79 2.12 4.80
N ALA A 92 -15.81 1.37 4.30
CA ALA A 92 -14.39 1.68 4.47
C ALA A 92 -14.03 2.99 3.77
N ARG A 93 -14.52 3.25 2.55
CA ARG A 93 -14.32 4.56 1.89
C ARG A 93 -14.88 5.71 2.72
N ALA A 94 -16.05 5.57 3.33
CA ALA A 94 -16.62 6.61 4.19
C ALA A 94 -15.79 6.83 5.46
N ALA A 95 -15.24 5.75 6.04
CA ALA A 95 -14.37 5.81 7.23
C ALA A 95 -13.00 6.45 6.96
N ARG A 96 -12.56 6.47 5.70
CA ARG A 96 -11.25 6.96 5.23
C ARG A 96 -11.38 8.13 4.23
N GLY A 97 -12.49 8.86 4.25
CA GLY A 97 -12.82 9.80 3.18
C GLY A 97 -12.04 11.12 3.23
N ALA A 98 -11.37 11.42 4.34
CA ALA A 98 -10.83 12.75 4.62
C ALA A 98 -9.33 12.75 4.95
N ASP A 99 -8.63 11.63 4.98
CA ASP A 99 -7.29 11.52 5.56
C ASP A 99 -6.13 11.56 4.57
N HIS A 100 -6.38 11.27 3.30
CA HIS A 100 -5.35 11.24 2.28
C HIS A 100 -5.87 11.73 0.91
N GLY A 101 -4.96 12.26 0.10
CA GLY A 101 -5.17 12.39 -1.34
C GLY A 101 -5.11 11.02 -2.01
N MET A 102 -5.82 10.84 -3.12
CA MET A 102 -5.90 9.53 -3.80
C MET A 102 -4.55 9.02 -4.31
N CYS A 103 -3.60 9.92 -4.56
CA CYS A 103 -2.26 9.59 -5.05
C CYS A 103 -1.16 9.91 -4.04
N GLY A 104 -1.50 9.95 -2.75
CA GLY A 104 -0.57 10.01 -1.62
C GLY A 104 -0.12 11.39 -1.18
N ASP A 105 -0.61 12.46 -1.83
CA ASP A 105 -0.52 13.82 -1.30
C ASP A 105 -1.37 13.99 -0.03
N PRO A 106 -1.04 14.93 0.88
CA PRO A 106 -1.94 15.31 1.96
C PRO A 106 -3.29 15.78 1.43
N VAL A 107 -4.38 15.44 2.11
CA VAL A 107 -5.75 15.86 1.74
C VAL A 107 -5.94 17.38 1.68
N THR A 108 -5.11 18.12 2.42
CA THR A 108 -5.14 19.59 2.49
C THR A 108 -4.50 20.24 1.26
N ALA A 109 -3.77 19.48 0.43
CA ALA A 109 -3.23 19.97 -0.83
C ALA A 109 -4.31 19.95 -1.92
N SER A 110 -4.55 21.10 -2.56
CA SER A 110 -5.59 21.24 -3.58
C SER A 110 -5.11 22.08 -4.78
N PRO A 111 -4.93 21.48 -5.97
CA PRO A 111 -4.82 20.03 -6.17
C PRO A 111 -3.58 19.48 -5.42
N GLY A 112 -3.63 18.21 -5.02
CA GLY A 112 -2.42 17.48 -4.62
C GLY A 112 -1.40 17.49 -5.76
N ALA A 113 -0.10 17.47 -5.46
CA ALA A 113 0.94 17.57 -6.47
C ALA A 113 0.90 16.40 -7.48
N HIS A 114 0.39 15.23 -7.06
CA HIS A 114 0.22 14.03 -7.87
C HIS A 114 -1.21 13.83 -8.37
N ALA A 115 -2.17 14.66 -7.97
CA ALA A 115 -3.55 14.62 -8.45
C ALA A 115 -3.71 15.41 -9.77
N ALA A 116 -4.80 15.19 -10.50
CA ALA A 116 -5.09 15.94 -11.73
C ALA A 116 -4.96 17.46 -11.56
N GLY A 117 -4.13 18.08 -12.40
CA GLY A 117 -3.79 19.51 -12.34
C GLY A 117 -2.58 19.84 -11.44
N GLY A 118 -2.06 18.86 -10.69
CA GLY A 118 -0.84 18.98 -9.90
C GLY A 118 0.44 18.90 -10.72
N THR A 119 1.55 19.32 -10.10
CA THR A 119 2.89 19.43 -10.71
C THR A 119 3.39 18.13 -11.35
N PHE A 120 3.10 16.97 -10.74
CA PHE A 120 3.59 15.66 -11.18
C PHE A 120 2.55 14.86 -11.97
N TYR A 121 1.34 15.39 -12.14
CA TYR A 121 0.29 14.72 -12.91
C TYR A 121 0.62 14.57 -14.39
N ASN A 122 1.36 15.55 -14.95
CA ASN A 122 1.81 15.59 -16.35
C ASN A 122 0.73 15.19 -17.37
N GLY A 123 -0.49 15.71 -17.19
CA GLY A 123 -1.62 15.44 -18.07
C GLY A 123 -2.13 13.99 -18.09
N GLY A 124 -1.78 13.18 -17.08
CA GLY A 124 -2.18 11.76 -17.02
C GLY A 124 -1.45 10.89 -18.06
N LYS A 125 -0.15 11.18 -18.27
CA LYS A 125 0.76 10.49 -19.20
C LYS A 125 0.64 8.97 -19.10
N LYS A 126 0.22 8.31 -20.19
CA LYS A 126 0.12 6.84 -20.23
C LYS A 126 1.50 6.20 -20.23
N VAL A 127 1.82 5.44 -19.19
CA VAL A 127 3.14 4.82 -19.00
C VAL A 127 3.18 3.35 -19.41
N ALA A 128 2.01 2.71 -19.60
CA ALA A 128 1.90 1.32 -19.98
C ALA A 128 0.54 1.03 -20.64
N THR A 129 0.51 -0.04 -21.45
CA THR A 129 -0.71 -0.57 -22.06
C THR A 129 -0.83 -2.06 -21.72
N TYR A 130 -2.02 -2.50 -21.32
CA TYR A 130 -2.31 -3.90 -21.00
C TYR A 130 -3.51 -4.43 -21.79
N ALA A 131 -3.55 -5.74 -21.96
CA ALA A 131 -4.70 -6.41 -22.55
C ALA A 131 -5.86 -6.50 -21.53
N ALA A 132 -7.09 -6.26 -21.99
CA ALA A 132 -8.29 -6.46 -21.17
C ALA A 132 -8.39 -7.92 -20.69
N GLY A 133 -8.63 -8.13 -19.38
CA GLY A 133 -8.60 -9.46 -18.76
C GLY A 133 -7.23 -10.13 -18.74
N GLY A 134 -6.15 -9.43 -19.09
CA GLY A 134 -4.77 -9.89 -19.00
C GLY A 134 -4.22 -9.79 -17.57
N THR A 135 -2.90 -9.70 -17.45
CA THR A 135 -2.22 -9.55 -16.16
C THR A 135 -1.32 -8.32 -16.15
N ILE A 136 -1.09 -7.78 -14.96
CA ILE A 136 -0.11 -6.72 -14.71
C ILE A 136 0.96 -7.28 -13.77
N ASP A 137 2.22 -7.06 -14.12
CA ASP A 137 3.36 -7.30 -13.24
C ASP A 137 3.77 -5.98 -12.61
N PHE A 138 3.59 -5.87 -11.29
CA PHE A 138 4.02 -4.70 -10.55
C PHE A 138 5.49 -4.81 -10.15
N GLU A 139 6.19 -3.69 -10.15
CA GLU A 139 7.52 -3.55 -9.58
C GLU A 139 7.51 -2.38 -8.60
N ILE A 140 8.00 -2.62 -7.40
CA ILE A 140 8.13 -1.58 -6.37
C ILE A 140 9.60 -1.40 -5.99
N ALA A 141 9.92 -0.23 -5.48
CA ALA A 141 11.18 0.04 -4.83
C ALA A 141 10.92 0.46 -3.40
N ILE A 142 11.58 -0.21 -2.46
CA ILE A 142 11.49 0.06 -1.04
C ILE A 142 12.80 0.69 -0.58
N THR A 143 12.70 1.89 -0.04
CA THR A 143 13.83 2.65 0.51
C THR A 143 13.96 2.44 2.01
N THR A 144 12.86 2.06 2.69
CA THR A 144 12.83 1.73 4.12
C THR A 144 11.76 0.67 4.31
N SER A 145 12.12 -0.52 4.78
CA SER A 145 11.18 -1.66 4.85
C SER A 145 10.44 -1.67 6.18
N HIS A 146 9.17 -1.27 6.23
CA HIS A 146 8.35 -1.27 7.45
C HIS A 146 7.35 -2.44 7.53
N ASN A 147 7.68 -3.58 6.93
CA ASN A 147 6.81 -4.77 6.83
C ASN A 147 5.44 -4.41 6.22
N GLY A 148 4.40 -5.18 6.55
CA GLY A 148 3.03 -4.90 6.17
C GLY A 148 2.63 -5.52 4.83
N PHE A 149 1.64 -4.93 4.17
CA PHE A 149 1.13 -5.45 2.91
C PHE A 149 0.70 -4.34 1.96
N MET A 150 0.64 -4.71 0.68
CA MET A 150 0.29 -3.82 -0.41
C MET A 150 -0.92 -4.35 -1.17
N GLU A 151 -1.70 -3.43 -1.72
CA GLU A 151 -2.85 -3.71 -2.57
C GLU A 151 -2.91 -2.74 -3.75
N TRP A 152 -3.63 -3.14 -4.80
CA TRP A 152 -3.76 -2.37 -6.03
C TRP A 152 -5.21 -2.31 -6.49
N TRP A 153 -5.57 -1.17 -7.07
CA TRP A 153 -6.84 -0.96 -7.76
C TRP A 153 -6.59 -0.42 -9.15
N VAL A 154 -7.55 -0.65 -10.04
CA VAL A 154 -7.61 0.00 -11.34
C VAL A 154 -8.95 0.69 -11.53
N CYS A 155 -8.94 1.93 -12.02
CA CYS A 155 -10.11 2.75 -12.26
C CYS A 155 -10.20 3.17 -13.72
N ASP A 156 -11.40 3.11 -14.28
CA ASP A 156 -11.78 3.66 -15.59
C ASP A 156 -12.35 5.07 -15.40
N LEU A 157 -11.54 6.08 -15.75
CA LEU A 157 -11.91 7.49 -15.59
C LEU A 157 -13.03 7.90 -16.54
N ASP A 158 -13.07 7.33 -17.74
CA ASP A 158 -14.11 7.63 -18.73
C ASP A 158 -15.47 7.13 -18.24
N LYS A 159 -15.49 5.98 -17.56
CA LYS A 159 -16.72 5.40 -17.00
C LYS A 159 -17.28 6.16 -15.81
N CYS A 160 -16.43 6.71 -14.95
CA CYS A 160 -16.87 7.54 -13.83
C CYS A 160 -17.02 9.03 -14.17
N GLY A 161 -16.57 9.46 -15.36
CA GLY A 161 -16.64 10.87 -15.78
C GLY A 161 -15.69 11.79 -15.03
N GLU A 162 -14.70 11.23 -14.33
CA GLU A 162 -13.75 11.98 -13.51
C GLU A 162 -12.44 12.23 -14.28
N LYS A 163 -11.70 13.27 -13.87
CA LYS A 163 -10.38 13.57 -14.45
C LYS A 163 -9.26 12.75 -13.82
N ASP A 164 -9.54 12.12 -12.68
CA ASP A 164 -8.59 11.34 -11.91
C ASP A 164 -9.31 10.28 -11.08
N ALA A 165 -8.55 9.36 -10.48
CA ALA A 165 -9.08 8.52 -9.42
C ALA A 165 -9.52 9.41 -8.24
N THR A 166 -10.81 9.37 -7.92
CA THR A 166 -11.43 10.12 -6.82
C THR A 166 -12.35 9.19 -6.04
N SER A 167 -12.73 9.59 -4.83
CA SER A 167 -13.76 8.86 -4.05
C SER A 167 -15.06 8.70 -4.84
N ALA A 168 -15.41 9.65 -5.71
CA ALA A 168 -16.57 9.55 -6.60
C ALA A 168 -16.36 8.49 -7.71
N CYS A 169 -15.15 8.40 -8.26
CA CYS A 169 -14.83 7.34 -9.22
C CYS A 169 -14.94 5.96 -8.59
N PHE A 170 -14.38 5.78 -7.39
CA PHE A 170 -14.51 4.53 -6.63
C PHE A 170 -15.96 4.22 -6.21
N ALA A 171 -16.79 5.24 -6.01
CA ALA A 171 -18.22 5.07 -5.74
C ALA A 171 -19.03 4.68 -6.98
N THR A 172 -18.48 4.87 -8.19
CA THR A 172 -19.18 4.54 -9.44
C THR A 172 -19.15 3.03 -9.71
N PRO A 173 -20.32 2.36 -9.80
CA PRO A 173 -20.37 0.91 -9.96
C PRO A 173 -19.55 0.37 -11.14
N GLY A 174 -18.58 -0.48 -10.83
CA GLY A 174 -17.71 -1.13 -11.79
C GLY A 174 -16.75 -0.20 -12.54
N ALA A 175 -16.58 1.06 -12.09
CA ALA A 175 -15.53 1.95 -12.58
C ALA A 175 -14.16 1.57 -12.01
N CYS A 176 -14.10 1.17 -10.74
CA CYS A 176 -12.87 0.75 -10.08
C CYS A 176 -12.93 -0.69 -9.59
N HIS A 177 -11.80 -1.39 -9.62
CA HIS A 177 -11.67 -2.80 -9.23
C HIS A 177 -10.42 -3.02 -8.40
N LYS A 178 -10.57 -3.65 -7.22
CA LYS A 178 -9.44 -4.22 -6.46
C LYS A 178 -8.88 -5.42 -7.21
N LEU A 179 -7.57 -5.48 -7.37
CA LEU A 179 -6.89 -6.54 -8.12
C LEU A 179 -6.49 -7.69 -7.19
N ASP A 180 -6.70 -8.91 -7.66
CA ASP A 180 -6.26 -10.12 -6.97
C ASP A 180 -4.94 -10.64 -7.55
N ARG A 181 -4.11 -11.22 -6.69
CA ARG A 181 -2.82 -11.81 -7.08
C ARG A 181 -3.01 -13.04 -7.95
N VAL A 182 -2.09 -13.21 -8.89
CA VAL A 182 -1.89 -14.46 -9.62
C VAL A 182 -0.85 -15.29 -8.87
N ALA A 183 -1.17 -16.55 -8.59
CA ALA A 183 -0.26 -17.45 -7.89
C ALA A 183 1.05 -17.65 -8.68
N HIS A 184 2.17 -17.60 -7.96
CA HIS A 184 3.48 -17.87 -8.52
C HIS A 184 4.12 -19.04 -7.75
N ALA A 185 4.58 -20.06 -8.46
CA ALA A 185 4.95 -21.34 -7.87
C ALA A 185 6.00 -21.22 -6.75
N SER A 186 7.01 -20.35 -6.92
CA SER A 186 8.03 -20.15 -5.88
C SER A 186 7.45 -19.46 -4.64
N CYS A 187 6.52 -18.52 -4.79
CA CYS A 187 5.88 -17.83 -3.67
C CYS A 187 5.02 -18.80 -2.86
N GLU A 188 4.23 -19.64 -3.56
CA GLU A 188 3.36 -20.63 -2.92
C GLU A 188 4.14 -21.76 -2.22
N SER A 189 5.39 -22.00 -2.60
CA SER A 189 6.23 -23.01 -1.96
C SER A 189 6.66 -22.66 -0.53
N GLY A 190 6.63 -21.38 -0.16
CA GLY A 190 7.12 -20.89 1.12
C GLY A 190 8.65 -20.86 1.25
N THR A 191 9.40 -21.09 0.16
CA THR A 191 10.88 -21.05 0.17
C THR A 191 11.46 -19.80 -0.48
N ASP A 192 10.65 -18.99 -1.18
CA ASP A 192 11.13 -17.79 -1.87
C ASP A 192 11.35 -16.63 -0.88
N MET A 193 12.49 -15.95 -1.02
CA MET A 193 12.84 -14.80 -0.19
C MET A 193 12.25 -13.48 -0.66
N ALA A 194 11.77 -13.42 -1.91
CA ALA A 194 11.23 -12.22 -2.51
C ALA A 194 9.69 -12.17 -2.46
N CYS A 195 9.00 -13.26 -2.12
CA CYS A 195 7.54 -13.30 -2.09
C CYS A 195 7.00 -14.47 -1.25
N GLY A 196 5.81 -14.29 -0.69
CA GLY A 196 5.07 -15.33 0.03
C GLY A 196 3.79 -15.72 -0.70
N GLY A 197 3.20 -16.85 -0.31
CA GLY A 197 1.97 -17.36 -0.93
C GLY A 197 0.78 -16.42 -0.81
N ILE A 198 -0.29 -16.70 -1.55
CA ILE A 198 -1.54 -15.95 -1.47
C ILE A 198 -2.27 -16.31 -0.18
N GLN A 199 -2.69 -15.30 0.60
CA GLN A 199 -3.62 -15.52 1.71
C GLN A 199 -5.03 -15.71 1.15
N PRO A 200 -5.68 -16.87 1.35
CA PRO A 200 -6.98 -17.14 0.74
C PRO A 200 -8.08 -16.14 1.13
N GLU A 201 -8.02 -15.60 2.35
CA GLU A 201 -8.96 -14.62 2.88
C GLU A 201 -8.72 -13.20 2.33
N TYR A 202 -7.48 -12.91 1.91
CA TYR A 202 -7.05 -11.61 1.38
C TYR A 202 -6.16 -11.78 0.14
N PRO A 203 -6.70 -12.25 -0.98
CA PRO A 203 -5.92 -12.62 -2.15
C PRO A 203 -5.36 -11.42 -2.93
N SER A 204 -5.83 -10.22 -2.65
CA SER A 204 -5.29 -8.95 -3.14
C SER A 204 -4.00 -8.53 -2.43
N ARG A 205 -3.71 -9.06 -1.24
CA ARG A 205 -2.58 -8.60 -0.42
C ARG A 205 -1.26 -9.23 -0.84
N TRP A 206 -0.29 -8.37 -1.11
CA TRP A 206 1.10 -8.75 -1.26
C TRP A 206 1.88 -8.35 0.00
N TYR A 207 2.40 -9.34 0.72
CA TYR A 207 3.11 -9.16 1.97
C TYR A 207 4.57 -8.79 1.73
N LEU A 208 5.04 -7.72 2.37
CA LEU A 208 6.42 -7.30 2.26
C LEU A 208 7.33 -8.40 2.84
N PRO A 209 8.31 -8.92 2.07
CA PRO A 209 9.21 -9.97 2.53
C PRO A 209 10.22 -9.42 3.53
N CYS A 210 11.17 -10.29 3.90
CA CYS A 210 12.36 -9.92 4.67
C CYS A 210 12.96 -8.58 4.21
N ARG A 211 13.34 -7.75 5.19
CA ARG A 211 14.09 -6.53 4.90
C ARG A 211 15.41 -6.89 4.25
N GLY A 212 15.78 -6.16 3.20
CA GLY A 212 17.09 -6.28 2.57
C GLY A 212 18.24 -6.17 3.58
N SER A 213 19.33 -6.90 3.33
CA SER A 213 20.57 -6.80 4.09
C SER A 213 21.72 -6.45 3.13
N PRO A 214 22.35 -5.27 3.25
CA PRO A 214 22.09 -4.22 4.25
C PRO A 214 20.67 -3.61 4.12
N PRO A 215 20.14 -2.95 5.17
CA PRO A 215 18.84 -2.30 5.11
C PRO A 215 18.72 -1.40 3.88
N PRO A 216 17.55 -1.39 3.22
CA PRO A 216 17.38 -0.55 2.05
C PRO A 216 17.52 0.92 2.42
N THR A 217 17.95 1.72 1.43
CA THR A 217 18.03 3.18 1.49
C THR A 217 17.71 3.74 0.10
N VAL A 218 17.64 5.07 -0.04
CA VAL A 218 17.52 5.71 -1.36
C VAL A 218 18.69 5.35 -2.29
N GLY A 219 19.89 5.11 -1.75
CA GLY A 219 21.05 4.70 -2.54
C GLY A 219 21.16 3.19 -2.81
N ASN A 220 20.38 2.37 -2.09
CA ASN A 220 20.36 0.91 -2.21
C ASN A 220 18.94 0.41 -1.94
N MET A 221 18.07 0.53 -2.93
CA MET A 221 16.66 0.20 -2.78
C MET A 221 16.44 -1.31 -2.87
N GLN A 222 15.51 -1.84 -2.08
CA GLN A 222 15.04 -3.20 -2.23
C GLN A 222 13.99 -3.23 -3.35
N MET A 223 14.36 -3.80 -4.48
CA MET A 223 13.49 -4.00 -5.64
C MET A 223 12.68 -5.28 -5.48
N LEU A 224 11.37 -5.21 -5.68
CA LEU A 224 10.47 -6.34 -5.49
C LEU A 224 9.47 -6.41 -6.65
N GLY A 225 9.19 -7.65 -7.11
CA GLY A 225 8.36 -7.89 -8.29
C GLY A 225 9.10 -7.61 -9.60
N GLY A 226 8.36 -7.12 -10.59
CA GLY A 226 8.83 -6.85 -11.95
C GLY A 226 8.68 -8.07 -12.88
N PRO A 227 9.58 -8.25 -13.86
CA PRO A 227 9.41 -9.23 -14.94
C PRO A 227 9.39 -10.70 -14.47
N ASP A 228 9.75 -10.96 -13.21
CA ASP A 228 9.73 -12.30 -12.65
C ASP A 228 8.32 -12.84 -12.37
N GLY A 229 7.29 -11.97 -12.45
CA GLY A 229 5.89 -12.33 -12.25
C GLY A 229 5.53 -12.70 -10.81
N LYS A 230 6.41 -12.47 -9.82
CA LYS A 230 6.14 -12.75 -8.40
C LYS A 230 5.13 -11.78 -7.79
N MET A 231 5.01 -10.59 -8.38
CA MET A 231 4.01 -9.56 -8.05
C MET A 231 3.03 -9.36 -9.21
N ARG A 232 2.51 -10.48 -9.74
CA ARG A 232 1.54 -10.49 -10.83
C ARG A 232 0.11 -10.41 -10.32
N TYR A 233 -0.70 -9.61 -10.98
CA TYR A 233 -2.11 -9.39 -10.69
C TYR A 233 -2.98 -9.60 -11.92
N GLN A 234 -4.20 -10.06 -11.68
CA GLN A 234 -5.18 -10.33 -12.72
C GLN A 234 -6.06 -9.10 -12.96
N LEU A 235 -6.10 -8.62 -14.21
CA LEU A 235 -7.08 -7.60 -14.61
C LEU A 235 -8.47 -8.22 -14.74
N PRO A 236 -9.55 -7.50 -14.37
CA PRO A 236 -10.90 -8.03 -14.51
C PRO A 236 -11.24 -8.36 -15.96
N ALA A 237 -11.96 -9.46 -16.17
CA ALA A 237 -12.42 -9.83 -17.50
C ALA A 237 -13.35 -8.77 -18.09
N GLY A 238 -13.11 -8.36 -19.34
CA GLY A 238 -13.93 -7.35 -20.02
C GLY A 238 -13.73 -5.92 -19.52
N PHE A 239 -12.85 -5.67 -18.56
CA PHE A 239 -12.47 -4.32 -18.16
C PHE A 239 -11.46 -3.74 -19.15
N ALA A 240 -11.83 -2.62 -19.77
CA ALA A 240 -11.03 -1.89 -20.73
C ALA A 240 -11.30 -0.39 -20.57
N CYS A 241 -10.24 0.42 -20.60
CA CYS A 241 -10.29 1.86 -20.47
C CYS A 241 -9.15 2.51 -21.25
N LYS A 242 -9.43 3.68 -21.86
CA LYS A 242 -8.39 4.50 -22.49
C LYS A 242 -7.66 5.31 -21.44
N ASN A 243 -8.42 5.88 -20.53
CA ASN A 243 -7.95 6.64 -19.38
C ASN A 243 -8.11 5.80 -18.12
N CYS A 244 -7.13 4.94 -17.85
CA CYS A 244 -7.09 4.18 -16.61
C CYS A 244 -6.13 4.80 -15.62
N VAL A 245 -6.44 4.69 -14.33
CA VAL A 245 -5.50 4.92 -13.23
C VAL A 245 -5.33 3.63 -12.45
N VAL A 246 -4.08 3.23 -12.23
CA VAL A 246 -3.73 2.22 -11.23
C VAL A 246 -3.34 2.94 -9.95
N GLN A 247 -3.99 2.60 -8.85
CA GLN A 247 -3.61 3.04 -7.51
C GLN A 247 -2.86 1.91 -6.81
N TRP A 248 -1.71 2.23 -6.25
CA TRP A 248 -1.00 1.39 -5.29
C TRP A 248 -1.23 1.93 -3.89
N TYR A 249 -1.44 1.02 -2.94
CA TYR A 249 -1.50 1.30 -1.51
C TYR A 249 -0.53 0.39 -0.78
N TRP A 250 0.16 0.93 0.22
CA TRP A 250 0.94 0.17 1.17
C TRP A 250 0.60 0.60 2.59
N VAL A 251 0.22 -0.37 3.42
CA VAL A 251 0.14 -0.20 4.88
C VAL A 251 1.29 -0.92 5.55
N THR A 252 2.00 -0.18 6.40
CA THR A 252 3.13 -0.69 7.18
C THR A 252 2.68 -1.50 8.40
N ALA A 253 3.62 -2.23 9.01
CA ALA A 253 3.36 -3.05 10.19
C ALA A 253 4.45 -2.96 11.27
N ASN A 254 5.17 -1.84 11.35
CA ASN A 254 6.19 -1.61 12.39
C ASN A 254 5.58 -1.03 13.69
N SER A 255 4.64 -0.09 13.59
CA SER A 255 4.01 0.56 14.76
C SER A 255 2.82 -0.22 15.34
N CYS A 256 2.05 -0.87 14.49
CA CYS A 256 0.96 -1.79 14.84
C CYS A 256 0.83 -2.84 13.74
N THR A 257 0.13 -3.94 13.99
CA THR A 257 -0.11 -4.98 13.00
C THR A 257 -1.47 -4.79 12.32
N PRO A 258 -1.54 -4.58 10.99
CA PRO A 258 -2.81 -4.55 10.29
C PRO A 258 -3.63 -5.85 10.45
N PRO A 259 -4.97 -5.77 10.60
CA PRO A 259 -5.84 -6.94 10.76
C PRO A 259 -5.69 -7.99 9.66
N GLY A 260 -5.73 -9.26 10.05
CA GLY A 260 -5.57 -10.41 9.16
C GLY A 260 -4.12 -10.80 8.85
N MET A 261 -3.14 -9.93 9.14
CA MET A 261 -1.73 -10.23 8.90
C MET A 261 -1.17 -11.28 9.90
N ARG A 262 -1.70 -11.35 11.12
CA ARG A 262 -1.32 -12.39 12.09
C ARG A 262 -1.75 -13.80 11.66
N ASP A 263 -2.81 -13.89 10.86
CA ASP A 263 -3.33 -15.14 10.31
C ASP A 263 -2.62 -15.54 9.00
N TYR A 264 -1.78 -14.65 8.46
CA TYR A 264 -1.02 -14.95 7.27
C TYR A 264 0.04 -16.02 7.55
N LYS A 265 0.07 -17.04 6.70
CA LYS A 265 1.08 -18.10 6.74
C LYS A 265 2.37 -17.60 6.11
N PHE A 266 3.13 -16.83 6.89
CA PHE A 266 4.44 -16.34 6.44
C PHE A 266 5.34 -17.51 6.00
N PRO A 267 6.06 -17.35 4.87
CA PRO A 267 7.01 -18.36 4.40
C PRO A 267 8.00 -18.78 5.51
N PRO A 268 8.22 -20.08 5.74
CA PRO A 268 9.19 -20.56 6.72
C PRO A 268 10.60 -20.01 6.47
N ALA A 269 10.96 -19.76 5.21
CA ALA A 269 12.24 -19.18 4.86
C ALA A 269 12.44 -17.78 5.50
N TRP A 270 11.36 -17.06 5.81
CA TRP A 270 11.44 -15.71 6.38
C TRP A 270 11.67 -15.74 7.90
N ALA A 271 11.54 -16.89 8.56
CA ALA A 271 11.49 -16.97 10.02
C ALA A 271 12.75 -16.46 10.74
N GLY A 272 13.91 -16.40 10.08
CA GLY A 272 15.19 -16.00 10.68
C GLY A 272 15.76 -14.68 10.16
N CYS A 273 15.09 -14.00 9.23
CA CYS A 273 15.63 -12.78 8.63
C CYS A 273 15.30 -11.54 9.48
N PRO A 274 16.15 -10.50 9.45
CA PRO A 274 15.83 -9.25 10.13
C PRO A 274 14.64 -8.59 9.43
N GLY A 275 13.64 -8.20 10.22
CA GLY A 275 12.63 -7.25 9.81
C GLY A 275 12.89 -5.89 10.46
N ASP A 276 11.93 -4.99 10.38
CA ASP A 276 12.01 -3.67 10.98
C ASP A 276 11.26 -3.56 12.32
N GLY A 277 11.56 -2.52 13.12
CA GLY A 277 10.97 -2.38 14.46
C GLY A 277 11.35 -3.50 15.43
N GLY A 278 12.52 -4.13 15.24
CA GLY A 278 12.97 -5.28 16.05
C GLY A 278 12.29 -6.61 15.69
N SER A 279 11.52 -6.64 14.60
CA SER A 279 10.92 -7.88 14.11
C SER A 279 11.96 -8.87 13.59
N VAL A 280 11.66 -10.15 13.77
CA VAL A 280 12.32 -11.26 13.08
C VAL A 280 11.26 -11.90 12.19
N GLY A 281 11.54 -11.98 10.89
CA GLY A 281 10.58 -12.34 9.86
C GLY A 281 9.67 -11.19 9.41
N GLY A 282 8.57 -11.54 8.73
CA GLY A 282 7.72 -10.59 7.99
C GLY A 282 6.68 -9.82 8.82
N ILE A 283 6.73 -9.86 10.16
CA ILE A 283 5.75 -9.20 11.03
C ILE A 283 6.40 -8.68 12.31
N ALA A 284 6.09 -7.44 12.71
CA ALA A 284 6.41 -6.96 14.05
C ALA A 284 5.39 -7.52 15.05
N GLN A 285 5.85 -8.02 16.20
CA GLN A 285 4.99 -8.55 17.28
C GLN A 285 4.27 -7.43 18.06
N SER A 286 3.84 -6.37 17.37
CA SER A 286 3.12 -5.21 17.90
C SER A 286 1.64 -5.52 18.08
N ALA A 287 0.91 -4.69 18.83
CA ALA A 287 -0.55 -4.76 18.96
C ALA A 287 -1.24 -4.62 17.59
N GLU A 288 -2.48 -5.11 17.46
CA GLU A 288 -3.25 -4.92 16.23
C GLU A 288 -3.58 -3.43 16.03
N CYS A 289 -3.59 -2.98 14.78
CA CYS A 289 -3.96 -1.60 14.45
C CYS A 289 -5.42 -1.32 14.84
N GLY A 290 -5.67 -0.09 15.26
CA GLY A 290 -6.93 0.35 15.86
C GLY A 290 -6.68 1.64 16.62
N ALA A 291 -6.37 1.56 17.92
CA ALA A 291 -5.89 2.74 18.65
C ALA A 291 -4.53 3.23 18.12
N GLY A 292 -3.64 2.30 17.76
CA GLY A 292 -2.41 2.59 17.02
C GLY A 292 -2.67 2.66 15.53
N TRP A 293 -2.02 3.63 14.87
CA TRP A 293 -2.10 3.83 13.43
C TRP A 293 -0.77 3.46 12.76
N PRO A 294 -0.81 2.70 11.65
CA PRO A 294 0.37 2.44 10.84
C PRO A 294 0.72 3.68 9.99
N GLU A 295 1.92 3.69 9.41
CA GLU A 295 2.20 4.53 8.25
C GLU A 295 1.56 3.91 7.00
N GLU A 296 1.11 4.75 6.09
CA GLU A 296 0.42 4.37 4.87
C GLU A 296 0.95 5.18 3.68
N PHE A 297 0.97 4.58 2.50
CA PHE A 297 1.50 5.18 1.27
C PHE A 297 0.55 4.93 0.12
N TRP A 298 0.40 5.92 -0.77
CA TRP A 298 -0.40 5.80 -1.98
C TRP A 298 0.32 6.39 -3.17
N THR A 299 0.19 5.77 -4.33
CA THR A 299 0.72 6.32 -5.58
C THR A 299 -0.22 5.98 -6.73
N CYS A 300 -0.15 6.77 -7.80
CA CYS A 300 -0.97 6.55 -9.00
C CYS A 300 -0.07 6.45 -10.23
N ALA A 301 -0.46 5.58 -11.17
CA ALA A 301 0.09 5.50 -12.51
C ALA A 301 -1.04 5.49 -13.55
N ASP A 302 -0.85 6.22 -14.64
CA ASP A 302 -1.84 6.32 -15.71
C ASP A 302 -1.53 5.31 -16.83
N VAL A 303 -2.50 4.49 -17.20
CA VAL A 303 -2.32 3.36 -18.14
C VAL A 303 -3.49 3.26 -19.11
N THR A 304 -3.33 2.39 -20.12
CA THR A 304 -4.41 2.02 -21.03
C THR A 304 -4.66 0.51 -20.93
N ILE A 305 -5.93 0.09 -20.94
CA ILE A 305 -6.33 -1.32 -20.92
C ILE A 305 -7.32 -1.55 -22.05
N GLY A 306 -7.06 -2.50 -22.96
CA GLY A 306 -7.97 -2.69 -24.08
C GLY A 306 -7.66 -3.86 -24.99
N ALA A 307 -8.41 -3.91 -26.11
CA ALA A 307 -8.28 -4.94 -27.13
C ALA A 307 -7.04 -4.71 -27.99
N THR A 308 -5.87 -4.98 -27.44
CA THR A 308 -4.73 -5.34 -28.27
C THR A 308 -4.79 -6.86 -28.45
N ALA A 309 -5.28 -7.28 -29.62
CA ALA A 309 -5.09 -8.63 -30.09
C ALA A 309 -3.58 -8.86 -30.29
N GLY A 310 -3.00 -9.78 -29.52
CA GLY A 310 -1.64 -10.27 -29.75
C GLY A 310 -0.54 -9.37 -29.19
N GLY A 311 0.06 -9.85 -28.11
CA GLY A 311 1.33 -9.35 -27.62
C GLY A 311 1.19 -8.26 -26.56
N SER A 312 1.46 -8.66 -25.32
CA SER A 312 2.57 -7.99 -24.66
C SER A 312 3.66 -7.81 -25.73
N THR A 313 4.28 -6.63 -25.87
CA THR A 313 5.73 -6.71 -25.97
C THR A 313 6.10 -7.46 -24.69
N PRO A 314 6.52 -8.73 -24.76
CA PRO A 314 7.17 -9.30 -23.62
C PRO A 314 8.28 -8.29 -23.32
N ILE A 315 8.48 -7.95 -22.06
CA ILE A 315 9.85 -7.64 -21.65
C ILE A 315 10.69 -8.74 -22.30
N PRO A 316 11.62 -8.42 -23.21
CA PRO A 316 12.28 -9.43 -24.01
C PRO A 316 12.72 -10.53 -23.05
N PRO A 317 12.36 -11.81 -23.28
CA PRO A 317 12.95 -12.86 -22.47
C PRO A 317 14.44 -12.63 -22.59
N VAL A 318 15.11 -12.42 -21.44
CA VAL A 318 16.55 -12.56 -21.38
C VAL A 318 16.82 -13.88 -22.07
N ALA A 319 17.47 -13.82 -23.23
CA ALA A 319 17.90 -15.02 -23.92
C ALA A 319 18.55 -15.89 -22.85
N ALA A 320 18.07 -17.13 -22.71
CA ALA A 320 18.76 -18.10 -21.87
C ALA A 320 20.26 -17.97 -22.18
N PRO A 321 21.13 -17.87 -21.16
CA PRO A 321 22.56 -17.83 -21.41
C PRO A 321 22.88 -18.94 -22.41
N PRO A 322 23.62 -18.67 -23.50
CA PRO A 322 23.99 -19.72 -24.42
C PRO A 322 24.59 -20.85 -23.59
N ALA A 323 24.12 -22.08 -23.83
CA ALA A 323 24.63 -23.26 -23.16
C ALA A 323 26.16 -23.17 -23.14
N PRO A 324 26.82 -23.37 -21.97
CA PRO A 324 28.26 -23.25 -21.90
C PRO A 324 28.87 -24.14 -22.98
N ALA A 325 29.72 -23.54 -23.81
CA ALA A 325 30.50 -24.27 -24.79
C ALA A 325 31.20 -25.44 -24.07
N PRO A 326 31.29 -26.64 -24.69
CA PRO A 326 31.91 -27.78 -24.06
C PRO A 326 33.31 -27.39 -23.59
N THR A 327 33.51 -27.44 -22.27
CA THR A 327 34.79 -27.19 -21.64
C THR A 327 35.81 -28.15 -22.24
N ALA A 328 36.86 -27.59 -22.87
CA ALA A 328 37.99 -28.39 -23.32
C ALA A 328 38.53 -29.21 -22.14
N ALA A 329 38.90 -30.47 -22.42
CA ALA A 329 39.44 -31.38 -21.43
C ALA A 329 40.59 -30.72 -20.64
N PRO A 330 40.68 -30.95 -19.32
CA PRO A 330 41.72 -30.35 -18.50
C PRO A 330 43.10 -30.81 -18.99
N VAL A 331 43.94 -29.85 -19.33
CA VAL A 331 45.37 -30.09 -19.52
C VAL A 331 45.95 -30.46 -18.16
N ALA A 332 46.63 -31.59 -18.09
CA ALA A 332 47.28 -32.08 -16.88
C ALA A 332 48.36 -31.07 -16.42
N THR A 333 48.06 -30.33 -15.34
CA THR A 333 49.07 -29.53 -14.64
C THR A 333 49.88 -30.46 -13.75
N ALA A 334 51.20 -30.35 -13.87
CA ALA A 334 52.19 -31.17 -13.18
C ALA A 334 52.06 -31.12 -11.64
N ALA A 335 52.51 -32.20 -11.01
CA ALA A 335 52.48 -32.43 -9.57
C ALA A 335 53.12 -31.29 -8.75
N PRO A 336 52.59 -30.97 -7.56
CA PRO A 336 53.16 -29.95 -6.69
C PRO A 336 54.52 -30.40 -6.13
N VAL A 337 55.50 -29.50 -6.19
CA VAL A 337 56.77 -29.63 -5.48
C VAL A 337 56.51 -29.42 -3.99
N ALA A 338 57.02 -30.33 -3.16
CA ALA A 338 56.96 -30.23 -1.71
C ALA A 338 57.78 -29.03 -1.21
N THR A 339 57.13 -28.10 -0.53
CA THR A 339 57.79 -26.99 0.17
C THR A 339 57.67 -27.20 1.69
N ALA A 340 58.78 -26.94 2.37
CA ALA A 340 59.11 -27.37 3.73
C ALA A 340 58.18 -26.87 4.85
N ALA A 341 58.24 -27.61 5.98
CA ALA A 341 57.49 -27.39 7.21
C ALA A 341 57.67 -25.98 7.80
N PRO A 342 56.64 -25.42 8.47
CA PRO A 342 56.73 -24.12 9.12
C PRO A 342 57.63 -24.19 10.38
N VAL A 343 58.47 -23.16 10.52
CA VAL A 343 59.26 -22.90 11.73
C VAL A 343 58.34 -22.45 12.86
N ALA A 344 58.51 -23.04 14.05
CA ALA A 344 57.75 -22.71 15.24
C ALA A 344 58.00 -21.25 15.69
N THR A 345 56.95 -20.43 15.68
CA THR A 345 56.96 -19.09 16.29
C THR A 345 56.55 -19.19 17.74
N THR A 346 57.37 -18.63 18.64
CA THR A 346 57.10 -18.47 20.07
C THR A 346 55.86 -17.58 20.31
N PRO A 347 55.02 -17.89 21.32
CA PRO A 347 53.84 -17.09 21.63
C PRO A 347 54.21 -15.70 22.18
N PRO A 348 53.42 -14.65 21.87
CA PRO A 348 53.64 -13.33 22.45
C PRO A 348 53.20 -13.32 23.92
N VAL A 349 54.11 -12.86 24.80
CA VAL A 349 53.78 -12.49 26.18
C VAL A 349 53.10 -11.13 26.15
N VAL A 350 51.77 -11.11 26.18
CA VAL A 350 51.00 -9.90 26.45
C VAL A 350 50.48 -10.01 27.88
N ALA A 351 51.08 -9.22 28.78
CA ALA A 351 50.54 -9.01 30.11
C ALA A 351 49.29 -8.12 29.99
N THR A 352 48.11 -8.70 30.21
CA THR A 352 46.86 -7.97 30.37
C THR A 352 46.84 -7.30 31.76
N PRO A 353 46.72 -5.96 31.87
CA PRO A 353 46.43 -5.34 33.16
C PRO A 353 45.01 -5.73 33.62
N PRO A 354 44.77 -5.80 34.95
CA PRO A 354 43.46 -6.14 35.49
C PRO A 354 42.40 -5.08 35.10
N PRO A 355 41.12 -5.47 35.01
CA PRO A 355 40.04 -4.54 34.69
C PRO A 355 39.92 -3.47 35.79
N VAL A 356 39.92 -2.21 35.37
CA VAL A 356 39.58 -1.09 36.25
C VAL A 356 38.09 -1.19 36.59
N ALA A 357 37.77 -1.31 37.87
CA ALA A 357 36.39 -1.30 38.36
C ALA A 357 35.70 -0.01 37.91
N THR A 358 34.71 -0.14 37.04
CA THR A 358 33.82 0.95 36.68
C THR A 358 32.93 1.26 37.90
N ALA A 359 32.98 2.50 38.38
CA ALA A 359 32.12 2.96 39.46
C ALA A 359 30.65 2.77 39.09
N ALA A 360 29.84 2.35 40.06
CA ALA A 360 28.39 2.20 39.90
C ALA A 360 27.75 3.53 39.43
N PRO A 361 26.74 3.49 38.55
CA PRO A 361 26.02 4.69 38.17
C PRO A 361 25.36 5.32 39.41
N VAL A 362 25.48 6.64 39.52
CA VAL A 362 24.79 7.43 40.55
C VAL A 362 23.29 7.30 40.32
N ALA A 363 22.56 6.87 41.35
CA ALA A 363 21.11 6.76 41.32
C ALA A 363 20.49 8.11 40.94
N THR A 364 19.79 8.14 39.81
CA THR A 364 18.96 9.28 39.44
C THR A 364 17.77 9.35 40.39
N ALA A 365 17.62 10.49 41.07
CA ALA A 365 16.52 10.74 41.99
C ALA A 365 15.16 10.59 41.29
N ALA A 366 14.20 9.98 41.99
CA ALA A 366 12.83 9.82 41.53
C ALA A 366 12.19 11.19 41.19
N PRO A 367 11.33 11.28 40.17
CA PRO A 367 10.58 12.49 39.89
C PRO A 367 9.66 12.81 41.08
N VAL A 368 9.71 14.07 41.53
CA VAL A 368 8.81 14.62 42.55
C VAL A 368 7.40 14.65 41.98
N ALA A 369 6.47 14.00 42.69
CA ALA A 369 5.05 14.01 42.36
C ALA A 369 4.54 15.46 42.31
N THR A 370 4.05 15.88 41.14
CA THR A 370 3.34 17.15 40.99
C THR A 370 1.95 16.99 41.60
N ALA A 371 1.62 17.86 42.55
CA ALA A 371 0.33 17.88 43.23
C ALA A 371 -0.83 18.14 42.24
N ALA A 372 -1.97 17.51 42.50
CA ALA A 372 -3.21 17.70 41.76
C ALA A 372 -3.68 19.16 41.82
N PRO A 373 -4.28 19.71 40.74
CA PRO A 373 -4.84 21.05 40.78
C PRO A 373 -6.01 21.13 41.76
N VAL A 374 -5.99 22.20 42.56
CA VAL A 374 -7.02 22.57 43.53
C VAL A 374 -8.30 22.96 42.81
N ALA A 375 -9.41 22.37 43.24
CA ALA A 375 -10.76 22.73 42.79
C ALA A 375 -11.05 24.20 43.09
N THR A 376 -11.36 24.98 42.04
CA THR A 376 -11.88 26.33 42.21
C THR A 376 -13.41 26.30 42.11
N ALA A 377 -14.04 26.91 43.10
CA ALA A 377 -15.48 26.93 43.31
C ALA A 377 -16.26 27.64 42.19
N MET A 378 -17.50 27.18 42.00
CA MET A 378 -18.53 27.77 41.14
C MET A 378 -18.96 29.16 41.60
N PRO A 379 -19.40 30.04 40.68
CA PRO A 379 -20.46 30.99 40.95
C PRO A 379 -21.80 30.45 40.41
N SER A 380 -22.77 30.44 41.32
CA SER A 380 -24.20 30.28 41.14
C SER A 380 -24.80 31.28 40.14
N GLY A 381 -25.70 30.81 39.29
CA GLY A 381 -26.52 31.67 38.44
C GLY A 381 -27.27 30.93 37.33
N LEU A 382 -28.32 30.20 37.71
CA LEU A 382 -29.44 29.89 36.81
C LEU A 382 -30.18 31.21 36.50
N PRO A 383 -30.84 31.37 35.32
CA PRO A 383 -32.06 30.58 35.12
C PRO A 383 -32.53 30.25 33.67
N TYR A 384 -33.32 29.17 33.60
CA TYR A 384 -34.32 28.71 32.61
C TYR A 384 -33.97 28.62 31.09
N CYS A 385 -34.10 27.40 30.55
CA CYS A 385 -35.01 27.11 29.42
C CYS A 385 -35.32 25.60 29.39
N VAL A 386 -36.61 25.30 29.34
CA VAL A 386 -37.23 23.97 29.38
C VAL A 386 -37.14 23.32 27.99
N MET A 387 -36.64 22.08 27.91
CA MET A 387 -36.74 21.21 26.73
C MET A 387 -37.80 20.12 27.00
N PRO A 388 -38.70 19.81 26.05
CA PRO A 388 -39.49 18.58 26.10
C PRO A 388 -38.77 17.41 25.40
N SER A 389 -38.85 16.24 26.03
CA SER A 389 -38.36 14.94 25.56
C SER A 389 -38.92 14.50 24.20
N PRO A 390 -38.22 13.65 23.41
CA PRO A 390 -38.84 12.86 22.35
C PRO A 390 -39.31 11.47 22.85
N PRO A 391 -40.40 10.90 22.30
CA PRO A 391 -40.86 9.54 22.61
C PRO A 391 -40.30 8.47 21.64
N PRO A 392 -40.46 7.17 21.95
CA PRO A 392 -39.88 6.06 21.20
C PRO A 392 -40.84 5.49 20.15
N CYS A 393 -40.33 5.02 19.00
CA CYS A 393 -41.12 4.22 18.04
C CYS A 393 -40.35 2.97 17.58
N ALA A 394 -41.03 1.84 17.73
CA ALA A 394 -40.64 0.46 17.45
C ALA A 394 -40.60 0.12 15.93
N PRO A 395 -39.99 -1.01 15.52
CA PRO A 395 -39.95 -1.41 14.12
C PRO A 395 -41.27 -2.05 13.66
N ALA A 396 -41.75 -1.64 12.49
CA ALA A 396 -42.92 -2.21 11.83
C ALA A 396 -42.55 -3.48 11.04
N ALA A 397 -43.32 -4.54 11.24
CA ALA A 397 -43.37 -5.73 10.38
C ALA A 397 -44.33 -5.49 9.20
N PRO A 398 -44.14 -6.13 8.03
CA PRO A 398 -45.18 -6.20 7.02
C PRO A 398 -45.87 -7.57 7.00
N ALA A 399 -47.20 -7.55 6.91
CA ALA A 399 -48.05 -8.70 6.58
C ALA A 399 -48.53 -8.60 5.10
N PRO A 400 -48.80 -9.73 4.42
CA PRO A 400 -49.08 -9.82 2.97
C PRO A 400 -50.59 -9.74 2.66
N ILE A 401 -51.05 -9.45 1.43
CA ILE A 401 -52.08 -10.17 0.60
C ILE A 401 -52.10 -9.63 -0.89
N PRO A 402 -52.89 -10.14 -1.91
CA PRO A 402 -52.35 -10.80 -3.11
C PRO A 402 -52.82 -10.28 -4.52
N ILE A 403 -52.43 -11.05 -5.55
CA ILE A 403 -53.02 -11.36 -6.90
C ILE A 403 -53.05 -10.37 -8.10
N SER A 404 -52.42 -10.87 -9.19
CA SER A 404 -52.97 -11.14 -10.55
C SER A 404 -52.66 -10.21 -11.74
N GLY A 405 -51.94 -10.79 -12.73
CA GLY A 405 -51.96 -10.47 -14.17
C GLY A 405 -50.94 -9.39 -14.59
N GLY A 406 -49.99 -9.56 -15.51
CA GLY A 406 -49.69 -10.59 -16.51
C GLY A 406 -48.99 -9.88 -17.68
N GLY A 407 -47.77 -10.29 -18.07
CA GLY A 407 -47.16 -9.85 -19.34
C GLY A 407 -45.67 -9.49 -19.32
N ALA A 408 -44.83 -10.51 -19.59
CA ALA A 408 -43.60 -10.47 -20.39
C ALA A 408 -42.35 -9.63 -19.97
N LEU A 409 -41.34 -10.40 -19.52
CA LEU A 409 -39.95 -10.47 -20.03
C LEU A 409 -38.77 -9.81 -19.25
N VAL A 410 -37.94 -10.73 -18.77
CA VAL A 410 -36.48 -10.77 -18.50
C VAL A 410 -35.90 -9.94 -17.34
N GLY A 411 -35.73 -10.62 -16.20
CA GLY A 411 -34.81 -10.20 -15.13
C GLY A 411 -35.05 -10.97 -13.82
N GLY A 412 -33.98 -11.44 -13.17
CA GLY A 412 -33.98 -11.72 -11.73
C GLY A 412 -33.79 -13.17 -11.28
N GLY A 413 -32.62 -13.41 -10.71
CA GLY A 413 -32.40 -14.14 -9.46
C GLY A 413 -33.38 -15.25 -9.08
N VAL A 414 -33.03 -16.48 -9.40
CA VAL A 414 -33.51 -17.65 -8.65
C VAL A 414 -32.39 -18.05 -7.69
N LYS A 415 -32.59 -17.87 -6.38
CA LYS A 415 -31.86 -18.62 -5.35
C LYS A 415 -32.24 -20.10 -5.50
N PRO A 416 -31.33 -21.02 -5.84
CA PRO A 416 -31.63 -22.44 -5.76
C PRO A 416 -31.52 -22.87 -4.29
N LYS A 417 -32.61 -23.46 -3.74
CA LYS A 417 -32.52 -24.31 -2.55
C LYS A 417 -31.67 -25.56 -2.90
N PRO A 418 -30.94 -26.16 -1.93
CA PRO A 418 -29.72 -26.90 -2.21
C PRO A 418 -29.99 -28.29 -2.79
N ALA A 419 -29.33 -28.58 -3.91
CA ALA A 419 -28.93 -29.95 -4.19
C ALA A 419 -27.81 -30.32 -3.21
N ALA A 420 -27.94 -31.46 -2.55
CA ALA A 420 -26.93 -31.96 -1.63
C ALA A 420 -25.56 -32.07 -2.33
N GLY A 421 -24.57 -31.39 -1.74
CA GLY A 421 -23.16 -31.76 -1.89
C GLY A 421 -22.36 -31.05 -2.97
N ARG A 422 -22.10 -29.74 -2.77
CA ARG A 422 -20.75 -29.14 -2.83
C ARG A 422 -20.84 -27.64 -2.63
N CYS A 423 -20.19 -27.14 -1.59
CA CYS A 423 -19.91 -25.72 -1.39
C CYS A 423 -18.40 -25.51 -1.42
N ALA A 424 -17.94 -24.33 -1.82
CA ALA A 424 -16.54 -23.96 -1.78
C ALA A 424 -16.20 -23.31 -0.42
N LYS A 425 -15.11 -23.73 0.21
CA LYS A 425 -14.61 -23.09 1.44
C LYS A 425 -14.07 -21.69 1.12
N ALA A 426 -13.92 -20.85 2.15
CA ALA A 426 -13.22 -19.57 2.07
C ALA A 426 -11.93 -19.66 1.22
N GLY A 427 -11.78 -18.73 0.27
CA GLY A 427 -10.65 -18.65 -0.65
C GLY A 427 -10.52 -19.79 -1.66
N LYS A 428 -11.45 -20.76 -1.72
CA LYS A 428 -11.42 -21.87 -2.69
C LYS A 428 -12.24 -21.58 -3.93
N LYS A 429 -11.86 -22.24 -5.03
CA LYS A 429 -12.54 -22.11 -6.33
C LYS A 429 -14.02 -22.45 -6.19
N CYS A 430 -14.87 -21.50 -6.57
CA CYS A 430 -16.33 -21.63 -6.54
C CYS A 430 -16.95 -21.64 -7.95
N ALA A 431 -16.23 -21.20 -8.99
CA ALA A 431 -16.65 -21.37 -10.38
C ALA A 431 -15.44 -21.36 -11.34
N ALA A 432 -15.62 -21.95 -12.53
CA ALA A 432 -14.72 -21.81 -13.67
C ALA A 432 -15.44 -22.20 -14.98
N PRO A 433 -16.26 -21.28 -15.57
CA PRO A 433 -17.10 -21.59 -16.73
C PRO A 433 -16.33 -22.13 -17.95
N LYS A 434 -15.17 -21.57 -18.27
CA LYS A 434 -14.31 -22.01 -19.38
C LYS A 434 -13.65 -23.37 -19.13
N ALA A 435 -13.58 -23.81 -17.87
CA ALA A 435 -13.13 -25.14 -17.48
C ALA A 435 -14.31 -26.13 -17.28
N GLY A 436 -15.54 -25.74 -17.64
CA GLY A 436 -16.74 -26.56 -17.48
C GLY A 436 -17.23 -26.71 -16.03
N MET A 437 -16.71 -25.91 -15.09
CA MET A 437 -17.17 -25.92 -13.70
C MET A 437 -18.31 -24.90 -13.52
N ALA A 438 -19.51 -25.43 -13.25
CA ALA A 438 -20.66 -24.61 -12.87
C ALA A 438 -20.41 -23.91 -11.50
N PRO A 439 -20.93 -22.69 -11.29
CA PRO A 439 -20.83 -22.00 -10.01
C PRO A 439 -21.46 -22.80 -8.87
N ILE A 440 -20.76 -22.89 -7.75
CA ILE A 440 -21.23 -23.48 -6.49
C ILE A 440 -21.24 -22.43 -5.37
N PRO A 441 -22.13 -22.55 -4.37
CA PRO A 441 -22.18 -21.60 -3.26
C PRO A 441 -20.93 -21.70 -2.38
N CYS A 442 -20.62 -20.62 -1.66
CA CYS A 442 -19.65 -20.66 -0.59
C CYS A 442 -20.23 -21.35 0.64
N CYS A 443 -19.40 -22.13 1.35
CA CYS A 443 -19.85 -22.90 2.52
C CYS A 443 -20.22 -22.00 3.69
N ASP A 444 -19.55 -20.86 3.78
CA ASP A 444 -19.80 -19.85 4.79
C ASP A 444 -20.69 -18.76 4.19
N LYS A 445 -21.68 -18.33 4.98
CA LYS A 445 -22.63 -17.27 4.62
C LYS A 445 -21.96 -15.90 4.52
N ASP A 446 -20.82 -15.72 5.19
CA ASP A 446 -20.03 -14.48 5.17
C ASP A 446 -19.08 -14.46 3.96
N TYR A 447 -19.31 -15.32 2.97
CA TYR A 447 -18.51 -15.43 1.76
C TYR A 447 -19.41 -15.55 0.54
N TYR A 448 -18.96 -14.99 -0.59
CA TYR A 448 -19.66 -15.07 -1.87
C TYR A 448 -18.70 -15.48 -2.99
N CYS A 449 -19.24 -16.04 -4.06
CA CYS A 449 -18.43 -16.48 -5.19
C CYS A 449 -18.04 -15.28 -6.06
N LYS A 450 -16.84 -14.73 -5.82
CA LYS A 450 -16.29 -13.61 -6.58
C LYS A 450 -15.71 -14.12 -7.90
N GLU A 451 -16.24 -13.61 -9.01
CA GLU A 451 -15.71 -13.89 -10.34
C GLU A 451 -14.41 -13.11 -10.55
N VAL A 452 -13.33 -13.81 -10.89
CA VAL A 452 -12.05 -13.20 -11.25
C VAL A 452 -11.90 -13.18 -12.77
N ASN A 453 -12.11 -14.34 -13.41
CA ASN A 453 -12.20 -14.50 -14.85
C ASN A 453 -12.98 -15.78 -15.20
N GLY A 454 -13.19 -16.05 -16.49
CA GLY A 454 -13.89 -17.25 -16.94
C GLY A 454 -13.24 -18.59 -16.57
N TRP A 455 -12.01 -18.62 -16.05
CA TRP A 455 -11.29 -19.84 -15.61
C TRP A 455 -11.20 -19.98 -14.09
N TRP A 456 -11.50 -18.91 -13.35
CA TRP A 456 -11.32 -18.84 -11.91
C TRP A 456 -12.31 -17.87 -11.26
N SER A 457 -13.03 -18.37 -10.27
CA SER A 457 -13.81 -17.61 -9.31
C SER A 457 -13.59 -18.26 -7.96
N TYR A 458 -13.57 -17.51 -6.86
CA TYR A 458 -13.33 -18.06 -5.53
C TYR A 458 -14.24 -17.46 -4.46
N CYS A 459 -14.35 -18.12 -3.31
CA CYS A 459 -15.12 -17.61 -2.18
C CYS A 459 -14.40 -16.48 -1.47
N ALA A 460 -14.79 -15.23 -1.75
CA ALA A 460 -14.30 -14.03 -1.09
C ALA A 460 -15.18 -13.65 0.11
N SER A 461 -14.57 -13.07 1.15
CA SER A 461 -15.29 -12.66 2.37
C SER A 461 -16.17 -11.43 2.11
N THR A 462 -17.40 -11.43 2.59
CA THR A 462 -18.32 -10.28 2.59
C THR A 462 -18.06 -9.33 3.77
N LYS A 463 -17.16 -9.69 4.70
CA LYS A 463 -16.88 -8.89 5.90
C LYS A 463 -15.97 -7.68 5.61
N TYR A 464 -15.31 -7.68 4.46
CA TYR A 464 -14.30 -6.70 4.09
C TYR A 464 -14.56 -6.12 2.70
N GLU A 465 -15.84 -6.09 2.31
CA GLU A 465 -16.37 -5.47 1.08
C GLU A 465 -17.37 -4.37 1.39
#